data_AF-A0A9E5C014-F1
#
_entry.id   AF-A0A9E5C014-F1
#
_cell.length_a   1.000
_cell.length_b   1.000
_cell.length_c   1.000
_cell.angle_alpha   90.00
_cell.angle_beta   90.00
_cell.angle_gamma   90.00
#
_symmetry.space_group_name_H-M   'P 1'
#
loop_
_entity.id
_entity.type
_entity.pdbx_description
1 polymer ?
#
loop_
_entity_poly.entity_id
_entity_poly.type
_entity_poly.pdbx_seq_one_letter_code
_entity_poly.pdbx_strand_id
1 'polypeptide(L)'
;MADKEESIALPLVWIDPDSVEVLFVNQMTVQRQGEEYFMMFGQQSPPMLTGTPDEKKAQAEKIPFVPIRPAVRLGTTAARFREFVMVLSRFLETQDAEGRTDD
;
A
#
# COMPACT_ATOMS: atom_id res chain seq x y z
N MET A 1 -15.58 36.08 -27.85
CA MET A 1 -15.04 36.37 -26.50
C MET A 1 -15.37 35.15 -25.66
N ALA A 2 -14.41 34.26 -25.43
CA ALA A 2 -14.65 33.05 -24.65
C ALA A 2 -14.58 33.43 -23.16
N ASP A 3 -15.66 33.13 -22.44
CA ASP A 3 -15.76 33.32 -21.00
C ASP A 3 -14.69 32.43 -20.35
N LYS A 4 -13.68 33.06 -19.77
CA LYS A 4 -12.55 32.37 -19.16
C LYS A 4 -13.03 31.99 -17.77
N GLU A 5 -13.56 30.78 -17.61
CA GLU A 5 -14.01 30.26 -16.31
C GLU A 5 -12.92 30.53 -15.25
N GLU A 6 -13.19 31.44 -14.32
CA GLU A 6 -12.31 31.72 -13.20
C GLU A 6 -12.31 30.48 -12.30
N SER A 7 -11.27 29.66 -12.40
CA SER A 7 -11.10 28.51 -11.53
C SER A 7 -10.69 28.97 -10.13
N ILE A 8 -11.48 28.58 -9.13
CA ILE A 8 -11.16 28.80 -7.73
C ILE A 8 -10.22 27.68 -7.29
N ALA A 9 -8.97 28.02 -6.99
CA ALA A 9 -8.00 27.11 -6.40
C ALA A 9 -8.03 27.25 -4.88
N LEU A 10 -8.27 26.14 -4.18
CA LEU A 10 -8.17 26.08 -2.72
C LEU A 10 -6.89 25.31 -2.33
N PRO A 11 -6.14 25.79 -1.31
CA PRO A 11 -4.99 25.06 -0.82
C PRO A 11 -5.44 23.76 -0.14
N LEU A 12 -4.76 22.67 -0.46
CA LEU A 12 -4.91 21.41 0.25
C LEU A 12 -3.98 21.44 1.47
N VAL A 13 -4.55 21.23 2.65
CA VAL A 13 -3.81 21.21 3.92
C VAL A 13 -4.08 19.88 4.60
N TRP A 14 -3.01 19.19 5.01
CA TRP A 14 -3.11 18.00 5.86
C TRP A 14 -3.39 18.44 7.29
N ILE A 15 -4.44 17.90 7.90
CA ILE A 15 -4.82 18.20 9.28
C ILE A 15 -4.32 17.06 10.15
N ASP A 16 -3.54 17.40 11.17
CA ASP A 16 -3.01 16.48 12.20
C ASP A 16 -2.43 15.16 11.65
N PRO A 17 -1.48 15.20 10.70
CA PRO A 17 -0.93 13.99 10.08
C PRO A 17 -0.30 13.04 11.11
N ASP A 18 0.28 13.57 12.18
CA ASP A 18 0.93 12.79 13.24
C ASP A 18 -0.07 12.03 14.14
N SER A 19 -1.35 12.36 14.07
CA SER A 19 -2.41 11.64 14.79
C SER A 19 -2.85 10.36 14.08
N VAL A 20 -2.48 10.20 12.81
CA VAL A 20 -2.83 9.03 12.00
C VAL A 20 -1.97 7.85 12.44
N GLU A 21 -2.62 6.75 12.83
CA GLU A 21 -1.92 5.54 13.23
C GLU A 21 -1.05 4.99 12.09
N VAL A 22 0.23 4.74 12.40
CA VAL A 22 1.15 4.06 11.49
C VAL A 22 1.03 2.56 11.69
N LEU A 23 0.37 1.90 10.74
CA LEU A 23 0.23 0.44 10.72
C LEU A 23 1.28 -0.19 9.81
N PHE A 24 2.01 -1.19 10.34
CA PHE A 24 2.96 -1.98 9.55
C PHE A 24 2.22 -2.96 8.65
N VAL A 25 2.24 -2.69 7.35
CA VAL A 25 1.63 -3.54 6.33
C VAL A 25 2.72 -4.36 5.64
N ASN A 26 2.46 -5.67 5.48
CA ASN A 26 3.38 -6.60 4.81
C ASN A 26 2.68 -7.40 3.70
N GLN A 27 1.39 -7.15 3.50
CA GLN A 27 0.60 -7.68 2.41
C GLN A 27 -0.16 -6.55 1.72
N MET A 28 -0.19 -6.57 0.39
CA MET A 28 -0.89 -5.61 -0.44
C MET A 28 -1.57 -6.32 -1.60
N THR A 29 -2.83 -5.97 -1.87
CA THR A 29 -3.55 -6.42 -3.06
C THR A 29 -4.22 -5.24 -3.75
N VAL A 30 -4.36 -5.36 -5.07
CA VAL A 30 -5.08 -4.37 -5.90
C VAL A 30 -6.10 -5.12 -6.73
N GLN A 31 -7.34 -4.67 -6.69
CA GLN A 31 -8.44 -5.18 -7.50
C GLN A 31 -9.07 -4.06 -8.30
N ARG A 32 -9.38 -4.31 -9.57
CA ARG A 32 -10.19 -3.42 -10.40
C ARG A 32 -11.62 -3.93 -10.45
N GLN A 33 -12.59 -3.02 -10.28
CA GLN A 33 -14.01 -3.31 -10.47
C GLN A 33 -14.63 -2.17 -11.29
N GLY A 34 -14.95 -2.45 -12.56
CA GLY A 34 -15.38 -1.42 -13.50
C GLY A 34 -14.30 -0.35 -13.72
N GLU A 35 -14.61 0.89 -13.34
CA GLU A 35 -13.71 2.05 -13.44
C GLU A 35 -13.01 2.40 -12.11
N GLU A 36 -13.29 1.62 -11.06
CA GLU A 36 -12.75 1.81 -9.73
C GLU A 36 -11.64 0.80 -9.44
N TYR A 37 -10.71 1.22 -8.58
CA TYR A 37 -9.60 0.44 -8.08
C TYR A 37 -9.70 0.37 -6.56
N PHE A 38 -9.54 -0.82 -6.02
CA PHE A 38 -9.52 -1.10 -4.60
C PHE A 38 -8.14 -1.60 -4.21
N MET A 39 -7.46 -0.85 -3.35
CA MET A 39 -6.18 -1.24 -2.76
C MET A 39 -6.45 -1.70 -1.32
N MET A 40 -5.96 -2.88 -0.97
CA MET A 40 -6.06 -3.40 0.39
C MET A 40 -4.66 -3.66 0.91
N PHE A 41 -4.39 -3.15 2.10
CA PHE A 41 -3.15 -3.39 2.82
C PHE A 41 -3.48 -4.14 4.10
N GLY A 42 -2.63 -5.08 4.46
CA GLY A 42 -2.85 -5.90 5.63
C GLY A 42 -1.56 -6.39 6.27
N GLN A 43 -1.75 -6.94 7.45
CA GLN A 43 -0.72 -7.57 8.24
C GLN A 43 -0.96 -9.08 8.29
N GLN A 44 -0.08 -9.81 7.63
CA GLN A 44 0.06 -11.25 7.78
C GLN A 44 0.85 -11.55 9.04
N SER A 45 0.36 -12.51 9.84
CA SER A 45 1.08 -13.06 10.98
C SER A 45 1.20 -14.58 10.79
N PRO A 46 2.31 -15.09 10.24
CA PRO A 46 2.50 -16.51 10.09
C PRO A 46 2.59 -17.19 11.46
N PRO A 47 2.02 -18.39 11.64
CA PRO A 47 2.18 -19.14 12.88
C PRO A 47 3.64 -19.53 13.07
N MET A 48 4.08 -19.53 14.33
CA MET A 48 5.44 -19.95 14.67
C MET A 48 5.55 -21.47 14.54
N LEU A 49 6.52 -21.92 13.74
CA LEU A 49 6.84 -23.34 13.57
C LEU A 49 8.01 -23.70 14.50
N THR A 50 7.87 -24.76 15.29
CA THR A 50 8.86 -25.18 16.29
C THR A 50 9.43 -26.57 16.00
N GLY A 51 10.66 -26.85 16.44
CA GLY A 51 11.29 -28.18 16.28
C GLY A 51 12.32 -28.27 15.16
N THR A 52 12.63 -29.50 14.74
CA THR A 52 13.54 -29.85 13.65
C THR A 52 12.99 -29.47 12.27
N PRO A 53 13.81 -29.43 11.20
CA PRO A 53 13.33 -29.10 9.86
C PRO A 53 12.16 -29.97 9.37
N ASP A 54 12.20 -31.28 9.61
CA ASP A 54 11.14 -32.20 9.20
C ASP A 54 9.84 -31.98 9.99
N GLU A 55 9.94 -31.70 11.29
CA GLU A 55 8.79 -31.36 12.13
C GLU A 55 8.16 -30.03 11.74
N LYS A 56 8.97 -29.03 11.38
CA LYS A 56 8.49 -27.74 10.86
C LYS A 56 7.77 -27.91 9.53
N LYS A 57 8.29 -28.75 8.63
CA LYS A 57 7.64 -29.07 7.35
C LYS A 57 6.29 -29.74 7.57
N ALA A 58 6.23 -30.75 8.43
CA ALA A 58 4.99 -31.45 8.77
C ALA A 58 3.95 -30.52 9.45
N GLN A 59 4.39 -29.50 10.21
CA GLN A 59 3.51 -28.47 10.74
C GLN A 59 3.01 -27.53 9.64
N ALA A 60 3.88 -27.09 8.74
CA ALA A 60 3.52 -26.20 7.64
C ALA A 60 2.47 -26.82 6.71
N GLU A 61 2.62 -28.11 6.39
CA GLU A 61 1.68 -28.86 5.55
C GLU A 61 0.26 -28.97 6.14
N LYS A 62 0.11 -28.77 7.46
CA LYS A 62 -1.19 -28.81 8.15
C LYS A 62 -1.86 -27.44 8.27
N ILE A 63 -1.18 -26.35 7.87
CA ILE A 63 -1.74 -25.00 7.94
C ILE A 63 -2.70 -24.81 6.76
N PRO A 64 -4.02 -24.63 6.99
CA PRO A 64 -4.98 -24.49 5.91
C PRO A 64 -4.89 -23.11 5.23
N PHE A 65 -4.49 -22.08 5.97
CA PHE A 65 -4.30 -20.71 5.50
C PHE A 65 -3.49 -19.91 6.53
N VAL A 66 -2.91 -18.78 6.09
CA VAL A 66 -2.32 -17.78 6.99
C VAL A 66 -3.23 -16.55 7.02
N PRO A 67 -3.70 -16.11 8.20
CA PRO A 67 -4.61 -14.97 8.28
C PRO A 67 -3.89 -13.67 7.93
N ILE A 68 -4.60 -12.81 7.21
CA ILE A 68 -4.20 -11.43 6.95
C ILE A 68 -5.24 -10.54 7.64
N ARG A 69 -4.79 -9.67 8.55
CA ARG A 69 -5.64 -8.63 9.15
C ARG A 69 -5.59 -7.39 8.27
N PRO A 70 -6.72 -6.93 7.69
CA PRO A 70 -6.72 -5.68 6.94
C PRO A 70 -6.36 -4.50 7.83
N ALA A 71 -5.43 -3.67 7.38
CA ALA A 71 -5.02 -2.42 8.03
C ALA A 71 -5.76 -1.24 7.40
N VAL A 72 -5.78 -1.16 6.07
CA VAL A 72 -6.53 -0.15 5.33
C VAL A 72 -7.06 -0.70 4.02
N ARG A 73 -8.23 -0.20 3.60
CA ARG A 73 -8.83 -0.48 2.30
C ARG A 73 -9.21 0.84 1.65
N LEU A 74 -8.62 1.13 0.50
CA LEU A 74 -8.81 2.38 -0.23
C LEU A 74 -9.52 2.10 -1.55
N GLY A 75 -10.64 2.78 -1.78
CA GLY A 75 -11.31 2.84 -3.07
C GLY A 75 -10.92 4.12 -3.80
N THR A 76 -10.64 4.02 -5.10
CA THR A 76 -10.18 5.16 -5.88
C THR A 76 -10.61 5.04 -7.34
N THR A 77 -10.74 6.18 -8.03
CA THR A 77 -10.95 6.22 -9.47
C THR A 77 -9.66 5.88 -10.22
N ALA A 78 -9.79 5.52 -11.50
CA ALA A 78 -8.65 5.29 -12.39
C ALA A 78 -7.68 6.48 -12.46
N ALA A 79 -8.19 7.72 -12.50
CA ALA A 79 -7.36 8.92 -12.55
C ALA A 79 -6.49 9.07 -11.29
N ARG A 80 -7.12 8.94 -10.12
CA ARG A 80 -6.43 9.01 -8.82
C ARG A 80 -5.46 7.84 -8.62
N PHE A 81 -5.79 6.64 -9.12
CA PHE A 81 -4.87 5.49 -9.08
C PHE A 81 -3.60 5.74 -9.93
N ARG A 82 -3.72 6.37 -11.11
CA ARG A 82 -2.55 6.74 -11.92
C ARG A 82 -1.67 7.78 -11.22
N GLU A 83 -2.29 8.76 -10.56
CA GLU A 83 -1.56 9.74 -9.75
C GLU A 83 -0.83 9.05 -8.59
N PHE A 84 -1.48 8.10 -7.91
CA PHE A 84 -0.87 7.31 -6.84
C PHE A 84 0.38 6.56 -7.33
N VAL A 85 0.29 5.86 -8.47
CA VAL A 85 1.45 5.19 -9.09
C VAL A 85 2.56 6.19 -9.40
N MET A 86 2.22 7.34 -10.00
CA MET A 86 3.20 8.37 -10.36
C MET A 86 3.96 8.90 -9.13
N VAL A 87 3.26 9.18 -8.03
CA VAL A 87 3.87 9.68 -6.79
C VAL A 87 4.82 8.63 -6.21
N LEU A 88 4.38 7.37 -6.13
CA LEU A 88 5.21 6.29 -5.61
C LEU A 88 6.46 6.03 -6.48
N SER A 89 6.30 6.01 -7.80
CA SER A 89 7.42 5.82 -8.73
C SER A 89 8.48 6.90 -8.59
N ARG A 90 8.08 8.17 -8.51
CA ARG A 90 9.01 9.30 -8.30
C ARG A 90 9.78 9.18 -6.98
N PHE A 91 9.11 8.71 -5.94
CA PHE A 91 9.74 8.52 -4.64
C PHE A 91 10.82 7.43 -4.69
N LEU A 92 10.52 6.29 -5.32
CA LEU A 92 11.49 5.21 -5.52
C LEU A 92 12.70 5.65 -6.36
N GLU A 93 12.46 6.35 -7.47
CA GLU A 93 13.52 6.90 -8.31
C GLU A 93 14.48 7.82 -7.53
N THR A 94 13.95 8.58 -6.59
CA THR A 94 14.76 9.46 -5.72
C THR A 94 15.62 8.65 -4.75
N GLN A 95 15.05 7.62 -4.11
CA GLN A 95 15.78 6.75 -3.18
C GLN A 95 16.90 5.95 -3.88
N ASP A 96 16.63 5.43 -5.07
CA ASP A 96 17.62 4.69 -5.86
C ASP A 96 18.81 5.59 -6.29
N ALA A 97 18.54 6.88 -6.54
CA ALA A 97 19.58 7.84 -6.85
C ALA A 97 20.46 8.16 -5.63
N GLU A 98 19.88 8.20 -4.43
CA GLU A 98 20.59 8.46 -3.17
C GLU A 98 21.38 7.22 -2.69
N GLY A 99 20.81 6.02 -2.84
CA GLY A 99 21.44 4.75 -2.44
C GLY A 99 22.61 4.31 -3.32
N ARG A 100 22.84 4.94 -4.48
CA ARG A 100 24.02 4.72 -5.34
C ARG A 100 25.27 5.46 -4.90
N THR A 101 25.22 6.22 -3.82
CA THR A 101 26.35 7.04 -3.36
C THR A 101 27.25 6.33 -2.33
N ASP A 102 26.86 5.14 -1.86
CA ASP A 102 27.54 4.38 -0.79
C ASP A 102 28.01 2.96 -1.21
N ASP A 103 28.13 2.66 -2.51
CA ASP A 103 28.77 1.43 -3.04
C ASP A 103 30.08 1.73 -3.80
#